data_AF-A0A1J3F6B7-F1
#
_entry.id   AF-A0A1J3F6B7-F1
#
_cell.length_a   1.000
_cell.length_b   1.000
_cell.length_c   1.000
_cell.angle_alpha   90.00
_cell.angle_beta   90.00
_cell.angle_gamma   90.00
#
_symmetry.space_group_name_H-M   'P 1'
#
loop_
_entity.id
_entity.type
_entity.pdbx_description
1 polymer ?
#
loop_
_entity_poly.entity_id
_entity_poly.type
_entity_poly.pdbx_seq_one_letter_code
_entity_poly.pdbx_strand_id
1 'polypeptide(L)'
;TEQDRQQAMDPGHLDFATTEPRIQFYFLLGLVYAAVAPILLPFILVFFAFSYVVFRHQVINVYDQKYESGARYWPDVHRRLIICLIISQLLMMGLLSTKKLAKATVLLLPQPILTIWFNRYCAGRFESAFSRFPLQEAMVKDTLEKATEPNLNLKEYLRDAYVHPVFKGKDFDRPRVVDEEESNPLVPTRRTSQVTTPYNSEASRSVTATPEANKHTGSPRLM
;
A
#
# COMPACT_ATOMS: atom_id res chain seq x y z
N THR A 1 -28.74 20.27 25.92
CA THR A 1 -27.99 21.46 25.42
C THR A 1 -27.27 21.09 24.13
N GLU A 2 -26.86 22.04 23.29
CA GLU A 2 -26.12 21.75 22.04
C GLU A 2 -24.82 20.94 22.28
N GLN A 3 -24.15 21.18 23.41
CA GLN A 3 -22.97 20.40 23.82
C GLN A 3 -23.30 18.91 24.08
N ASP A 4 -24.44 18.63 24.72
CA ASP A 4 -24.86 17.24 24.96
C ASP A 4 -25.15 16.49 23.65
N ARG A 5 -25.62 17.20 22.62
CA ARG A 5 -25.85 16.62 21.28
C ARG A 5 -24.52 16.24 20.64
N GLN A 6 -23.52 17.12 20.71
CA GLN A 6 -22.19 16.85 20.16
C GLN A 6 -21.51 15.68 20.86
N GLN A 7 -21.63 15.61 22.19
CA GLN A 7 -21.05 14.51 22.97
C GLN A 7 -21.77 13.18 22.74
N ALA A 8 -23.08 13.20 22.52
CA ALA A 8 -23.87 12.01 22.19
C ALA A 8 -23.71 11.55 20.72
N MET A 9 -23.14 12.39 19.85
CA MET A 9 -22.90 12.07 18.45
C MET A 9 -21.54 11.42 18.17
N ASP A 10 -20.70 11.11 19.17
CA ASP A 10 -19.47 10.31 18.95
C ASP A 10 -19.84 8.81 18.88
N PRO A 11 -19.91 8.21 17.68
CA PRO A 11 -20.30 6.82 17.50
C PRO A 11 -19.14 5.86 17.81
N GLY A 12 -17.95 6.38 18.12
CA GLY A 12 -16.73 5.63 18.25
C GLY A 12 -16.06 5.34 16.91
N HIS A 13 -14.99 4.55 16.97
CA HIS A 13 -14.17 4.18 15.83
C HIS A 13 -14.08 2.65 15.73
N LEU A 14 -13.71 2.15 14.56
CA LEU A 14 -13.41 0.74 14.39
C LEU A 14 -12.16 0.38 15.18
N ASP A 15 -12.33 -0.41 16.24
CA ASP A 15 -11.22 -0.90 17.03
C ASP A 15 -10.48 -2.01 16.27
N PHE A 16 -9.45 -1.59 15.54
CA PHE A 16 -8.58 -2.47 14.77
C PHE A 16 -7.82 -3.45 15.67
N ALA A 17 -7.48 -3.06 16.90
CA ALA A 17 -6.68 -3.89 17.81
C ALA A 17 -7.44 -5.16 18.25
N THR A 18 -8.77 -5.08 18.37
CA THR A 18 -9.61 -6.23 18.76
C THR A 18 -10.26 -6.93 17.58
N THR A 19 -10.68 -6.19 16.56
CA THR A 19 -11.41 -6.75 15.41
C THR A 19 -10.49 -7.56 14.50
N GLU A 20 -9.29 -7.08 14.24
CA GLU A 20 -8.34 -7.74 13.34
C GLU A 20 -7.89 -9.14 13.82
N PRO A 21 -7.39 -9.32 15.05
CA PRO A 21 -6.99 -10.65 15.51
C PRO A 21 -8.17 -11.62 15.60
N ARG A 22 -9.39 -11.12 15.85
CA ARG A 22 -10.61 -11.94 15.89
C ARG A 22 -10.90 -12.55 14.53
N ILE A 23 -10.82 -11.75 13.46
CA ILE A 23 -11.02 -12.23 12.08
C ILE A 23 -9.91 -13.20 11.69
N GLN A 24 -8.65 -12.90 12.02
CA GLN A 24 -7.51 -13.79 11.76
C GLN A 24 -7.66 -15.15 12.45
N PHE A 25 -8.20 -15.18 13.67
CA PHE A 25 -8.47 -16.42 14.38
C PHE A 25 -9.50 -17.30 13.65
N TYR A 26 -10.58 -16.72 13.11
CA TYR A 26 -11.54 -17.48 12.30
C TYR A 26 -10.94 -17.99 11.00
N PHE A 27 -10.06 -17.22 10.36
CA PHE A 27 -9.29 -17.69 9.19
C PHE A 27 -8.39 -18.88 9.52
N LEU A 28 -7.67 -18.82 10.64
CA LEU A 28 -6.85 -19.94 11.11
C LEU A 28 -7.72 -21.19 11.36
N LEU A 29 -8.84 -21.03 12.06
CA LEU A 29 -9.78 -22.12 12.31
C LEU A 29 -10.29 -22.73 11.00
N GLY A 30 -10.69 -21.88 10.05
CA GLY A 30 -11.13 -22.31 8.72
C GLY A 30 -10.07 -23.11 7.98
N LEU A 31 -8.82 -22.62 7.92
CA LEU A 31 -7.73 -23.31 7.24
C LEU A 31 -7.33 -24.62 7.90
N VAL A 32 -7.28 -24.67 9.24
CA VAL A 32 -6.90 -25.89 9.98
C VAL A 32 -7.98 -26.95 9.85
N TYR A 33 -9.25 -26.57 10.00
CA TYR A 33 -10.37 -27.52 9.98
C TYR A 33 -10.93 -27.81 8.58
N ALA A 34 -10.58 -27.04 7.54
CA ALA A 34 -11.01 -27.28 6.16
C ALA A 34 -10.78 -28.72 5.71
N ALA A 35 -9.61 -29.28 6.06
CA ALA A 35 -9.24 -30.63 5.66
C ALA A 35 -9.65 -31.73 6.65
N VAL A 36 -9.95 -31.37 7.90
CA VAL A 36 -10.34 -32.33 8.97
C VAL A 36 -11.85 -32.50 9.05
N ALA A 37 -12.59 -31.40 9.01
CA ALA A 37 -14.04 -31.35 9.18
C ALA A 37 -14.64 -30.31 8.20
N PRO A 38 -14.83 -30.68 6.92
CA PRO A 38 -15.29 -29.74 5.89
C PRO A 38 -16.69 -29.20 6.15
N ILE A 39 -17.48 -29.87 7.00
CA ILE A 39 -18.80 -29.39 7.42
C ILE A 39 -18.73 -28.05 8.19
N LEU A 40 -17.57 -27.68 8.73
CA LEU A 40 -17.37 -26.43 9.46
C LEU A 40 -17.21 -25.21 8.52
N LEU A 41 -16.76 -25.43 7.27
CA LEU A 41 -16.58 -24.37 6.27
C LEU A 41 -17.86 -23.58 5.94
N PRO A 42 -19.03 -24.19 5.64
CA PRO A 42 -20.24 -23.43 5.35
C PRO A 42 -20.65 -22.53 6.51
N PHE A 43 -20.45 -22.93 7.77
CA PHE A 43 -20.73 -22.09 8.93
C PHE A 43 -19.82 -20.86 8.98
N ILE A 44 -18.52 -21.04 8.73
CA ILE A 44 -17.56 -19.94 8.66
C ILE A 44 -17.88 -18.99 7.49
N LEU A 45 -18.29 -19.53 6.33
CA LEU A 45 -18.65 -18.71 5.18
C LEU A 45 -19.90 -17.86 5.44
N VAL A 46 -20.94 -18.43 6.05
CA VAL A 46 -22.14 -17.69 6.45
C VAL A 46 -21.78 -16.60 7.47
N PHE A 47 -20.91 -16.92 8.44
CA PHE A 47 -20.40 -15.94 9.39
C PHE A 47 -19.67 -14.78 8.69
N PHE A 48 -18.78 -15.06 7.74
CA PHE A 48 -18.07 -14.02 6.99
C PHE A 48 -19.01 -13.21 6.10
N ALA A 49 -20.00 -13.84 5.47
CA ALA A 49 -21.00 -13.15 4.65
C ALA A 49 -21.83 -12.16 5.48
N PHE A 50 -22.31 -12.60 6.64
CA PHE A 50 -23.06 -11.73 7.55
C PHE A 50 -22.16 -10.62 8.12
N SER A 51 -20.95 -10.97 8.56
CA SER A 51 -19.98 -10.00 9.06
C SER A 51 -19.65 -8.94 8.01
N TYR A 52 -19.48 -9.32 6.74
CA TYR A 52 -19.25 -8.37 5.64
C TYR A 52 -20.39 -7.36 5.51
N VAL A 53 -21.65 -7.82 5.53
CA VAL A 53 -22.82 -6.93 5.42
C VAL A 53 -22.91 -5.98 6.61
N VAL A 54 -22.71 -6.49 7.83
CA VAL A 54 -22.76 -5.70 9.07
C VAL A 54 -21.63 -4.66 9.10
N PHE A 55 -20.39 -5.07 8.89
CA PHE A 55 -19.25 -4.14 8.89
C PHE A 55 -19.38 -3.11 7.78
N ARG A 56 -19.84 -3.49 6.58
CA ARG A 56 -20.10 -2.54 5.49
C ARG A 56 -21.13 -1.49 5.90
N HIS A 57 -22.22 -1.90 6.55
CA HIS A 57 -23.25 -0.98 7.04
C HIS A 57 -22.70 -0.04 8.12
N GLN A 58 -21.94 -0.58 9.08
CA GLN A 58 -21.37 0.20 10.18
C GLN A 58 -20.31 1.20 9.69
N VAL A 59 -19.46 0.81 8.72
CA VAL A 59 -18.44 1.70 8.14
C VAL A 59 -19.07 2.87 7.38
N ILE A 60 -20.22 2.67 6.74
CA ILE A 60 -20.89 3.74 5.97
C ILE A 60 -21.70 4.67 6.88
N ASN A 61 -22.39 4.12 7.89
CA ASN A 61 -23.41 4.87 8.63
C ASN A 61 -23.00 5.33 10.03
N VAL A 62 -22.03 4.65 10.65
CA VAL A 62 -21.77 4.80 12.09
C VAL A 62 -20.32 5.19 12.35
N TYR A 63 -19.34 4.39 11.90
CA TYR A 63 -17.96 4.58 12.34
C TYR A 63 -17.30 5.83 11.77
N ASP A 64 -16.68 6.61 12.64
CA ASP A 64 -15.80 7.72 12.25
C ASP A 64 -14.33 7.27 12.26
N GLN A 65 -13.63 7.55 11.16
CA GLN A 65 -12.25 7.12 10.96
C GLN A 65 -11.29 8.16 11.56
N LYS A 66 -10.84 7.92 12.79
CA LYS A 66 -9.92 8.84 13.51
C LYS A 66 -8.52 8.96 12.89
N TYR A 67 -8.07 7.95 12.15
CA TYR A 67 -6.75 7.93 11.52
C TYR A 67 -6.80 7.30 10.13
N GLU A 68 -6.12 7.93 9.17
CA GLU A 68 -5.96 7.41 7.82
C GLU A 68 -4.57 6.81 7.67
N SER A 69 -4.50 5.48 7.54
CA SER A 69 -3.24 4.74 7.44
C SER A 69 -2.86 4.34 6.01
N GLY A 70 -3.72 4.59 5.01
CA GLY A 70 -3.48 4.21 3.62
C GLY A 70 -3.28 2.70 3.42
N ALA A 71 -3.94 1.86 4.22
CA ALA A 71 -3.79 0.39 4.18
C ALA A 71 -2.37 -0.15 4.44
N ARG A 72 -1.51 0.63 5.12
CA ARG A 72 -0.14 0.21 5.47
C ARG A 72 -0.05 -1.07 6.30
N TYR A 73 -1.13 -1.46 6.98
CA TYR A 73 -1.21 -2.70 7.76
C TYR A 73 -1.36 -3.97 6.91
N TRP A 74 -1.65 -3.86 5.60
CA TRP A 74 -1.92 -5.00 4.73
C TRP A 74 -0.77 -6.04 4.65
N PRO A 75 0.51 -5.65 4.53
CA PRO A 75 1.62 -6.60 4.54
C PRO A 75 1.69 -7.43 5.83
N ASP A 76 1.34 -6.84 6.98
CA ASP A 76 1.28 -7.55 8.26
C ASP A 76 0.15 -8.57 8.30
N VAL A 77 -1.03 -8.21 7.80
CA VAL A 77 -2.17 -9.13 7.67
C VAL A 77 -1.81 -10.30 6.75
N HIS A 78 -1.24 -10.01 5.58
CA HIS A 78 -0.81 -11.04 4.63
C HIS A 78 0.20 -12.00 5.25
N ARG A 79 1.24 -11.48 5.93
CA ARG A 79 2.23 -12.30 6.61
C ARG A 79 1.60 -13.23 7.66
N ARG A 80 0.64 -12.74 8.44
CA ARG A 80 -0.09 -13.56 9.43
C ARG A 80 -0.95 -14.63 8.78
N LEU A 81 -1.61 -14.33 7.65
CA LEU A 81 -2.37 -15.32 6.88
C LEU A 81 -1.48 -16.43 6.32
N ILE A 82 -0.28 -16.10 5.81
CA ILE A 82 0.70 -17.08 5.36
C ILE A 82 1.16 -17.97 6.53
N ILE A 83 1.40 -17.40 7.71
CA ILE A 83 1.74 -18.17 8.91
C ILE A 83 0.60 -19.14 9.28
N CYS A 84 -0.66 -18.69 9.23
CA CYS A 84 -1.82 -19.54 9.46
C CYS A 84 -1.89 -20.71 8.45
N LEU A 85 -1.58 -20.43 7.18
CA LEU A 85 -1.51 -21.44 6.14
C LEU A 85 -0.40 -22.47 6.42
N ILE A 86 0.80 -22.02 6.78
CA ILE A 86 1.92 -22.92 7.13
C ILE A 86 1.53 -23.80 8.33
N ILE A 87 0.91 -23.23 9.37
CA ILE A 87 0.42 -23.97 10.54
C ILE A 87 -0.57 -25.06 10.10
N SER A 88 -1.56 -24.73 9.26
CA SER A 88 -2.52 -25.71 8.73
C SER A 88 -1.82 -26.86 7.98
N GLN A 89 -0.81 -26.55 7.16
CA GLN A 89 -0.05 -27.55 6.42
C GLN A 89 0.77 -28.47 7.33
N LEU A 90 1.42 -27.92 8.37
CA LEU A 90 2.16 -28.70 9.37
C LEU A 90 1.23 -29.62 10.17
N LEU A 91 0.06 -29.10 10.57
CA LEU A 91 -0.94 -29.86 11.32
C LEU A 91 -1.52 -30.99 10.46
N MET A 92 -1.77 -30.71 9.18
CA MET A 92 -2.22 -31.71 8.20
C MET A 92 -1.17 -32.80 7.98
N MET A 93 0.11 -32.43 7.85
CA MET A 93 1.22 -33.39 7.75
C MET A 93 1.31 -34.26 9.01
N GLY A 94 1.16 -33.65 10.20
CA GLY A 94 1.09 -34.36 11.48
C GLY A 94 -0.05 -35.39 11.53
N LEU A 95 -1.25 -35.00 11.10
CA LEU A 95 -2.41 -35.87 11.09
C LEU A 95 -2.24 -37.05 10.11
N LEU A 96 -1.75 -36.81 8.90
CA LEU A 96 -1.53 -37.86 7.90
C LEU A 96 -0.40 -38.83 8.29
N SER A 97 0.61 -38.35 9.02
CA SER A 97 1.67 -39.18 9.59
C SER A 97 1.11 -40.28 10.49
N THR A 98 0.11 -39.96 11.32
CA THR A 98 -0.54 -40.94 12.20
C THR A 98 -1.29 -42.04 11.45
N LYS A 99 -1.81 -41.75 10.26
CA LYS A 99 -2.59 -42.70 9.44
C LYS A 99 -1.73 -43.63 8.57
N LYS A 100 -0.40 -43.58 8.67
CA LYS A 100 0.56 -44.39 7.88
C LYS A 100 0.43 -44.22 6.35
N LEU A 101 -0.09 -43.09 5.86
CA LEU A 101 -0.14 -42.77 4.43
C LEU A 101 1.20 -42.16 3.96
N ALA A 102 2.27 -42.95 3.94
CA ALA A 102 3.61 -42.51 3.57
C ALA A 102 3.68 -41.83 2.18
N LYS A 103 2.88 -42.28 1.21
CA LYS A 103 2.82 -41.69 -0.13
C LYS A 103 2.25 -40.26 -0.13
N ALA A 104 1.28 -39.97 0.74
CA ALA A 104 0.67 -38.64 0.83
C ALA A 104 1.65 -37.64 1.46
N THR A 105 2.40 -38.06 2.48
CA THR A 105 3.37 -37.20 3.17
C THR A 105 4.45 -36.66 2.23
N VAL A 106 4.92 -37.46 1.27
CA VAL A 106 5.92 -37.02 0.26
C VAL A 106 5.36 -35.91 -0.64
N LEU A 107 4.06 -35.95 -0.96
CA LEU A 107 3.40 -34.91 -1.77
C LEU A 107 3.15 -33.62 -0.97
N LEU A 108 3.01 -33.70 0.35
CA LEU A 108 2.77 -32.53 1.21
C LEU A 108 4.05 -31.77 1.58
N LEU A 109 5.22 -32.42 1.54
CA LEU A 109 6.50 -31.81 1.91
C LEU A 109 6.88 -30.56 1.09
N PRO A 110 6.65 -30.50 -0.24
CA PRO A 110 6.94 -29.31 -1.05
C PRO A 110 6.01 -28.13 -0.75
N GLN A 111 4.83 -28.38 -0.18
CA GLN A 111 3.79 -27.37 0.01
C GLN A 111 4.23 -26.21 0.94
N PRO A 112 4.79 -26.46 2.16
CA PRO A 112 5.30 -25.38 3.00
C PRO A 112 6.48 -24.64 2.34
N ILE A 113 7.35 -25.34 1.62
CA ILE A 113 8.48 -24.71 0.90
C ILE A 113 7.96 -23.73 -0.15
N LEU A 114 6.96 -24.16 -0.94
CA LEU A 114 6.32 -23.31 -1.95
C LEU A 114 5.63 -22.10 -1.31
N THR A 115 4.94 -22.25 -0.18
CA THR A 115 4.31 -21.11 0.50
C THR A 115 5.33 -20.09 1.03
N ILE A 116 6.47 -20.55 1.56
CA ILE A 116 7.54 -19.65 2.03
C ILE A 116 8.17 -18.92 0.84
N TRP A 117 8.43 -19.64 -0.26
CA TRP A 117 8.94 -19.04 -1.49
C TRP A 117 7.98 -17.98 -2.05
N PHE A 118 6.70 -18.31 -2.12
CA PHE A 118 5.64 -17.39 -2.54
C PHE A 118 5.58 -16.14 -1.66
N ASN A 119 5.63 -16.29 -0.34
CA ASN A 119 5.64 -15.16 0.58
C ASN A 119 6.86 -14.25 0.36
N ARG A 120 8.05 -14.82 0.12
CA ARG A 120 9.25 -14.02 -0.21
C ARG A 120 9.11 -13.29 -1.54
N TYR A 121 8.52 -13.93 -2.54
CA TYR A 121 8.23 -13.30 -3.83
C TYR A 121 7.26 -12.11 -3.66
N CYS A 122 6.16 -12.32 -2.93
CA CYS A 122 5.18 -11.28 -2.65
C CYS A 122 5.75 -10.11 -1.84
N ALA A 123 6.56 -10.41 -0.81
CA ALA A 123 7.25 -9.40 -0.03
C ALA A 123 8.18 -8.55 -0.92
N GLY A 124 9.02 -9.19 -1.74
CA GLY A 124 9.93 -8.46 -2.64
C GLY A 124 9.20 -7.59 -3.67
N ARG A 125 8.07 -8.06 -4.22
CA ARG A 125 7.40 -7.41 -5.35
C ARG A 125 6.33 -6.38 -4.96
N PHE A 126 5.61 -6.61 -3.86
CA PHE A 126 4.41 -5.83 -3.51
C PHE A 126 4.57 -5.04 -2.21
N GLU A 127 5.38 -5.50 -1.25
CA GLU A 127 5.54 -4.79 0.03
C GLU A 127 6.09 -3.37 -0.14
N SER A 128 6.97 -3.18 -1.14
CA SER A 128 7.54 -1.87 -1.46
C SER A 128 6.45 -0.82 -1.77
N ALA A 129 5.33 -1.22 -2.36
CA ALA A 129 4.22 -0.31 -2.67
C ALA A 129 3.49 0.20 -1.41
N PHE A 130 3.48 -0.58 -0.33
CA PHE A 130 2.84 -0.21 0.93
C PHE A 130 3.78 0.53 1.89
N SER A 131 5.09 0.39 1.70
CA SER A 131 6.12 0.95 2.59
C SER A 131 6.81 2.19 2.02
N ARG A 132 6.87 2.32 0.69
CA ARG A 132 7.57 3.41 0.00
C ARG A 132 6.64 4.10 -0.98
N PHE A 133 6.58 5.43 -0.90
CA PHE A 133 5.88 6.24 -1.89
C PHE A 133 6.82 6.54 -3.08
N PRO A 134 6.41 6.22 -4.32
CA PRO A 134 7.22 6.51 -5.49
C PRO A 134 7.23 8.01 -5.80
N LEU A 135 8.42 8.55 -6.09
CA LEU A 135 8.60 9.99 -6.39
C LEU A 135 7.84 10.45 -7.62
N GLN A 136 7.60 9.56 -8.58
CA GLN A 136 6.82 9.87 -9.77
C GLN A 136 5.38 10.22 -9.44
N GLU A 137 4.73 9.47 -8.54
CA GLU A 137 3.36 9.76 -8.12
C GLU A 137 3.29 11.03 -7.27
N ALA A 138 4.30 11.26 -6.42
CA ALA A 138 4.42 12.49 -5.65
C ALA A 138 4.49 13.71 -6.59
N MET A 139 5.37 13.69 -7.59
CA MET A 139 5.50 14.79 -8.56
C MET A 139 4.22 15.02 -9.38
N VAL A 140 3.53 13.95 -9.79
CA VAL A 140 2.26 14.05 -10.52
C VAL A 140 1.20 14.70 -9.64
N LYS A 141 1.10 14.29 -8.36
CA LYS A 141 0.15 14.87 -7.41
C LYS A 141 0.46 16.34 -7.14
N ASP A 142 1.73 16.69 -6.90
CA ASP A 142 2.16 18.07 -6.67
C ASP A 142 1.84 18.97 -7.88
N THR A 143 2.04 18.47 -9.10
CA THR A 143 1.75 19.22 -10.33
C THR A 143 0.24 19.43 -10.51
N LEU A 144 -0.56 18.42 -10.19
CA LEU A 144 -2.02 18.48 -10.27
C LEU A 144 -2.60 19.43 -9.22
N GLU A 145 -2.08 19.39 -8.00
CA GLU A 145 -2.47 20.31 -6.92
C GLU A 145 -2.15 21.76 -7.31
N LYS A 146 -0.95 22.03 -7.84
CA LYS A 146 -0.56 23.35 -8.32
C LYS A 146 -1.44 23.87 -9.47
N ALA A 147 -1.92 22.98 -10.32
CA ALA A 147 -2.85 23.34 -11.41
C ALA A 147 -4.28 23.60 -10.90
N THR A 148 -4.70 22.89 -9.85
CA THR A 148 -6.04 23.01 -9.27
C THR A 148 -6.15 24.24 -8.37
N GLU A 149 -5.14 24.49 -7.54
CA GLU A 149 -5.10 25.59 -6.57
C GLU A 149 -3.79 26.39 -6.67
N PRO A 150 -3.65 27.26 -7.69
CA PRO A 150 -2.39 27.97 -7.96
C PRO A 150 -2.01 29.01 -6.89
N ASN A 151 -2.97 29.47 -6.08
CA ASN A 151 -2.78 30.53 -5.09
C ASN A 151 -2.72 30.00 -3.64
N LEU A 152 -2.57 28.69 -3.43
CA LEU A 152 -2.51 28.09 -2.10
C LEU A 152 -1.20 28.46 -1.38
N ASN A 153 -1.31 29.16 -0.24
CA ASN A 153 -0.14 29.46 0.61
C ASN A 153 0.13 28.30 1.57
N LEU A 154 1.00 27.38 1.16
CA LEU A 154 1.32 26.17 1.93
C LEU A 154 1.98 26.49 3.29
N LYS A 155 2.80 27.56 3.37
CA LYS A 155 3.50 27.97 4.61
C LYS A 155 2.51 28.39 5.69
N GLU A 156 1.47 29.12 5.29
CA GLU A 156 0.40 29.53 6.20
C GLU A 156 -0.48 28.36 6.60
N TYR A 157 -0.88 27.51 5.63
CA TYR A 157 -1.71 26.33 5.89
C TYR A 157 -1.07 25.34 6.88
N LEU A 158 0.25 25.10 6.76
CA LEU A 158 0.96 24.13 7.61
C LEU A 158 1.44 24.70 8.95
N ARG A 159 1.39 26.03 9.16
CA ARG A 159 1.97 26.71 10.33
C ARG A 159 1.47 26.18 11.67
N ASP A 160 0.19 25.82 11.75
CA ASP A 160 -0.47 25.39 12.98
C ASP A 160 -0.94 23.92 12.99
N ALA A 161 -0.60 23.16 11.94
CA ALA A 161 -1.05 21.77 11.78
C ALA A 161 -0.61 20.87 12.94
N TYR A 162 0.66 20.95 13.33
CA TYR A 162 1.30 20.08 14.34
C TYR A 162 1.48 20.75 15.71
N VAL A 163 0.80 21.86 15.96
CA VAL A 163 0.80 22.50 17.28
C VAL A 163 -0.03 21.66 18.25
N HIS A 164 0.47 21.48 19.47
CA HIS A 164 -0.23 20.71 20.50
C HIS A 164 -1.66 21.27 20.69
N PRO A 165 -2.70 20.42 20.80
CA PRO A 165 -4.10 20.86 20.84
C PRO A 165 -4.41 21.94 21.89
N VAL A 166 -3.74 21.90 23.05
CA VAL A 166 -3.89 22.89 24.15
C VAL A 166 -3.42 24.30 23.77
N PHE A 167 -2.51 24.42 22.80
CA PHE A 167 -1.96 25.69 22.34
C PHE A 167 -2.60 26.22 21.06
N LYS A 168 -3.56 25.48 20.46
CA LYS A 168 -4.33 25.98 19.30
C LYS A 168 -5.24 27.13 19.76
N GLY A 169 -5.20 28.26 19.04
CA GLY A 169 -6.06 29.43 19.31
C GLY A 169 -5.56 30.42 20.37
N LYS A 170 -4.36 30.24 20.92
CA LYS A 170 -3.68 31.28 21.70
C LYS A 170 -2.61 31.92 20.83
N ASP A 171 -2.71 33.24 20.65
CA ASP A 171 -1.68 34.06 19.98
C ASP A 171 -0.43 34.12 20.88
N PHE A 172 0.33 33.04 20.90
CA PHE A 172 1.71 33.11 21.35
C PHE A 172 2.50 33.83 20.27
N ASP A 173 3.19 34.89 20.65
CA ASP A 173 4.10 35.64 19.79
C ASP A 173 5.27 34.73 19.43
N ARG A 174 5.08 33.90 18.40
CA ARG A 174 6.10 32.95 17.95
C ARG A 174 7.18 33.77 17.24
N PRO A 175 8.47 33.59 17.59
CA PRO A 175 9.53 34.22 16.84
C PRO A 175 9.35 33.89 15.35
N ARG A 176 9.49 34.90 14.49
CA ARG A 176 9.46 34.70 13.04
C ARG A 176 10.41 33.55 12.73
N VAL A 177 9.91 32.51 12.07
CA VAL A 177 10.75 31.45 11.51
C VAL A 177 11.76 32.16 10.61
N VAL A 178 12.99 32.29 11.08
CA VAL A 178 14.11 32.69 10.24
C VAL A 178 14.19 31.60 9.18
N ASP A 179 14.00 31.98 7.92
CA ASP A 179 14.10 31.08 6.76
C ASP A 179 15.56 30.58 6.65
N GLU A 180 16.00 29.70 7.56
CA GLU A 180 17.33 29.09 7.50
C GLU A 180 17.44 28.08 6.34
N GLU A 181 16.32 27.64 5.77
CA GLU A 181 16.30 26.73 4.61
C GLU A 181 16.82 27.37 3.32
N GLU A 182 16.61 28.68 3.11
CA GLU A 182 17.14 29.37 1.92
C GLU A 182 18.67 29.59 2.01
N SER A 183 19.24 29.42 3.21
CA SER A 183 20.67 29.59 3.52
C SER A 183 21.46 28.29 3.67
N ASN A 184 20.82 27.13 3.51
CA ASN A 184 21.54 25.85 3.54
C ASN A 184 22.26 25.64 2.19
N PRO A 185 23.60 25.64 2.14
CA PRO A 185 24.29 25.31 0.91
C PRO A 185 23.90 23.88 0.52
N LEU A 186 23.39 23.71 -0.71
CA LEU A 186 23.13 22.39 -1.28
C LEU A 186 24.44 21.60 -1.27
N VAL A 187 24.59 20.71 -0.29
CA VAL A 187 25.77 19.84 -0.22
C VAL A 187 25.67 18.89 -1.41
N PRO A 188 26.60 18.91 -2.38
CA PRO A 188 26.56 18.00 -3.51
C PRO A 188 26.81 16.58 -2.99
N THR A 189 25.75 15.82 -2.73
CA THR A 189 25.90 14.40 -2.43
C THR A 189 26.23 13.67 -3.73
N ARG A 190 27.50 13.34 -3.92
CA ARG A 190 27.96 12.46 -5.01
C ARG A 190 27.37 11.06 -4.78
N ARG A 191 26.21 10.77 -5.37
CA ARG A 191 25.73 9.40 -5.51
C ARG A 191 26.56 8.72 -6.58
N THR A 192 27.46 7.83 -6.18
CA THR A 192 28.10 6.89 -7.09
C THR A 192 27.04 5.89 -7.53
N SER A 193 26.37 6.14 -8.64
CA SER A 193 25.52 5.15 -9.28
C SER A 193 26.42 4.04 -9.81
N GLN A 194 26.50 2.91 -9.10
CA GLN A 194 26.90 1.66 -9.75
C GLN A 194 25.76 1.25 -10.67
N VAL A 195 25.86 1.68 -11.93
CA VAL A 195 25.07 1.15 -13.03
C VAL A 195 25.68 -0.20 -13.40
N THR A 196 25.11 -1.28 -12.86
CA THR A 196 25.37 -2.64 -13.36
C THR A 196 24.04 -3.29 -13.69
N THR A 197 23.48 -2.94 -14.85
CA THR A 197 22.61 -3.83 -15.60
C THR A 197 22.75 -3.50 -17.09
N PRO A 198 23.24 -4.42 -17.94
CA PRO A 198 23.28 -4.20 -19.38
C PRO A 198 21.87 -4.43 -19.95
N TYR A 199 21.25 -3.37 -20.45
CA TYR A 199 20.11 -3.47 -21.35
C TYR A 199 20.61 -3.16 -22.76
N ASN A 200 20.60 -4.17 -23.64
CA ASN A 200 20.98 -4.04 -25.04
C ASN A 200 19.89 -3.30 -25.81
N SER A 201 20.19 -2.09 -26.26
CA SER A 201 19.44 -1.38 -27.29
C SER A 201 20.21 -1.44 -28.61
N GLU A 202 20.14 -2.58 -29.29
CA GLU A 202 20.49 -2.72 -30.71
C GLU A 202 19.24 -3.14 -31.49
N ALA A 203 18.55 -2.16 -32.06
CA ALA A 203 17.78 -2.33 -33.29
C ALA A 203 17.43 -0.95 -33.86
N SER A 204 17.92 -0.71 -35.08
CA SER A 204 17.43 0.29 -36.04
C SER A 204 17.98 1.72 -35.94
N ARG A 205 19.29 1.86 -36.23
CA ARG A 205 19.81 2.99 -37.02
C ARG A 205 20.84 2.48 -38.03
N SER A 206 20.41 2.23 -39.27
CA SER A 206 21.28 2.34 -40.46
C SER A 206 20.52 2.12 -41.77
N VAL A 207 20.11 3.22 -42.41
CA VAL A 207 20.24 3.41 -43.88
C VAL A 207 20.48 4.91 -44.06
N THR A 208 21.73 5.39 -43.95
CA THR A 208 22.74 5.54 -45.02
C THR A 208 22.44 6.69 -46.00
N ALA A 209 23.14 7.80 -45.75
CA ALA A 209 23.86 8.73 -46.64
C ALA A 209 23.25 9.26 -47.96
N THR A 210 23.25 10.60 -48.04
CA THR A 210 23.18 11.53 -49.21
C THR A 210 24.29 11.30 -50.27
N PRO A 211 24.17 11.81 -51.52
CA PRO A 211 24.67 13.16 -51.86
C PRO A 211 23.94 13.95 -53.00
N GLU A 212 24.17 15.27 -52.97
CA GLU A 212 24.22 16.32 -54.03
C GLU A 212 23.43 16.22 -55.36
N ALA A 213 22.75 17.32 -55.77
CA ALA A 213 23.16 18.22 -56.86
C ALA A 213 22.02 19.12 -57.42
N ASN A 214 22.39 20.39 -57.59
CA ASN A 214 21.76 21.58 -58.19
C ASN A 214 20.89 21.40 -59.47
N LYS A 215 19.75 22.12 -59.56
CA LYS A 215 19.32 22.84 -60.79
C LYS A 215 18.15 23.81 -60.59
N HIS A 216 18.38 25.05 -61.04
CA HIS A 216 17.42 26.13 -61.30
C HIS A 216 16.22 25.75 -62.17
N THR A 217 15.06 26.40 -61.90
CA THR A 217 14.11 27.13 -62.79
C THR A 217 12.70 26.99 -62.18
N GLY A 218 11.98 28.05 -61.83
CA GLY A 218 11.32 29.01 -62.71
C GLY A 218 9.88 29.21 -62.19
N SER A 219 9.52 30.44 -61.82
CA SER A 219 8.14 30.86 -61.52
C SER A 219 7.29 30.90 -62.79
N PRO A 220 5.96 30.68 -62.75
CA PRO A 220 4.98 31.79 -62.77
C PRO A 220 3.72 31.51 -61.90
N ARG A 221 3.12 32.46 -61.17
CA ARG A 221 2.18 33.56 -61.54
C ARG A 221 0.71 33.14 -61.83
N LEU A 222 -0.19 33.71 -61.00
CA LEU A 222 -1.61 34.10 -61.20
C LEU A 222 -2.65 32.95 -61.28
N MET A 223 -3.84 33.04 -60.70
CA MET A 223 -4.68 34.18 -60.26
C MET A 223 -5.05 34.13 -58.78
#